data_AF-A0A485M7F6-F1
#
_entry.id   AF-A0A485M7F6-F1
#
_cell.length_a   1.000
_cell.length_b   1.000
_cell.length_c   1.000
_cell.angle_alpha   90.00
_cell.angle_beta   90.00
_cell.angle_gamma   90.00
#
_symmetry.space_group_name_H-M   'P 1'
#
loop_
_entity.id
_entity.type
_entity.pdbx_description
1 polymer ?
#
loop_
_entity_poly.entity_id
_entity_poly.type
_entity_poly.pdbx_seq_one_letter_code
_entity_poly.pdbx_strand_id
1 'polypeptide(L)'
;MKRVITGRSVLFGFFLVAFIIVFEIVLERLKLPAWPAFMVMICFFIEHEDPGSMLRILIGGLAGIGCAVLLKHFEPVFAPYLGAEASRLLFIGVFVYAIVLFKDVLPPVFNAFAFLFFLVASIASRAPNPEPYVWMGVEIVVGSIFIAGILGINRLVDTILDDEEKTNEPTRSIESSFPVKKTAGEPDAKP
;
A
#
# COMPACT_ATOMS: atom_id res chain seq x y z
N MET A 1 -6.38 10.91 -26.21
CA MET A 1 -5.70 10.85 -24.90
C MET A 1 -6.76 10.81 -23.81
N LYS A 2 -6.92 9.68 -23.11
CA LYS A 2 -7.82 9.60 -21.94
C LYS A 2 -7.31 10.57 -20.87
N ARG A 3 -8.20 11.31 -20.20
CA ARG A 3 -7.81 12.18 -19.08
C ARG A 3 -7.18 11.29 -18.00
N VAL A 4 -5.86 11.39 -17.83
CA VAL A 4 -5.07 10.59 -16.89
C VAL A 4 -5.33 11.05 -15.44
N ILE A 5 -5.83 12.27 -15.28
CA ILE A 5 -6.16 12.88 -13.99
C ILE A 5 -7.68 12.89 -13.85
N THR A 6 -8.20 11.99 -13.02
CA THR A 6 -9.60 11.98 -12.57
C THR A 6 -9.70 12.72 -11.24
N GLY A 7 -10.78 13.47 -11.00
CA GLY A 7 -11.00 14.16 -9.72
C GLY A 7 -10.88 13.22 -8.51
N ARG A 8 -11.38 11.98 -8.65
CA ARG A 8 -11.21 10.89 -7.69
C ARG A 8 -9.75 10.63 -7.32
N SER A 9 -8.88 10.47 -8.32
CA SER A 9 -7.46 10.16 -8.11
C SER A 9 -6.71 11.31 -7.44
N VAL A 10 -7.08 12.55 -7.75
CA VAL A 10 -6.50 13.74 -7.10
C VAL A 10 -6.93 13.81 -5.64
N LEU A 11 -8.22 13.63 -5.36
CA LEU A 11 -8.77 13.71 -4.01
C LEU A 11 -8.23 12.58 -3.12
N PHE A 12 -8.21 11.36 -3.63
CA PHE A 12 -7.59 10.22 -2.96
C PHE A 12 -6.11 10.46 -2.68
N GLY A 13 -5.34 10.89 -3.68
CA GLY A 13 -3.92 11.18 -3.53
C GLY A 13 -3.66 12.27 -2.48
N PHE A 14 -4.48 13.32 -2.45
CA PHE A 14 -4.38 14.39 -1.45
C PHE A 14 -4.59 13.87 -0.01
N PHE A 15 -5.67 13.12 0.22
CA PHE A 15 -5.93 12.53 1.54
C PHE A 15 -4.87 11.51 1.96
N LEU A 16 -4.38 10.70 1.02
CA LEU A 16 -3.32 9.73 1.27
C LEU A 16 -2.02 10.40 1.67
N VAL A 17 -1.60 11.46 0.96
CA VAL A 17 -0.39 12.23 1.30
C VAL A 17 -0.53 12.89 2.68
N ALA A 18 -1.68 13.51 2.97
CA ALA A 18 -1.94 14.09 4.28
C ALA A 18 -1.87 13.04 5.40
N PHE A 19 -2.46 11.86 5.18
CA PHE A 19 -2.41 10.73 6.09
C PHE A 19 -0.98 10.26 6.36
N ILE A 20 -0.17 10.09 5.30
CA ILE A 20 1.24 9.71 5.41
C ILE A 20 2.04 10.75 6.22
N ILE A 21 1.87 12.04 5.93
CA ILE A 21 2.58 13.11 6.64
C ILE A 21 2.25 13.10 8.13
N VAL A 22 0.98 12.96 8.49
CA VAL A 22 0.56 12.91 9.90
C VAL A 22 1.20 11.73 10.62
N PHE A 23 1.17 10.53 10.01
CA PHE A 23 1.77 9.36 10.63
C PHE A 23 3.28 9.40 10.70
N GLU A 24 3.96 9.96 9.70
CA GLU A 24 5.41 10.15 9.74
C GLU A 24 5.81 11.03 10.93
N ILE A 25 5.11 12.15 11.12
CA ILE A 25 5.34 13.04 12.27
C ILE A 25 5.11 12.28 13.60
N VAL A 26 4.05 11.49 13.70
CA VAL A 26 3.75 10.71 14.91
C VAL A 26 4.84 9.65 15.18
N LEU A 27 5.26 8.92 14.15
CA LEU A 27 6.29 7.88 14.27
C LEU A 27 7.65 8.48 14.64
N GLU A 28 8.02 9.61 14.04
CA GLU A 28 9.24 10.34 14.37
C GLU A 28 9.24 10.82 15.83
N ARG A 29 8.10 11.34 16.31
CA ARG A 29 7.93 11.76 17.72
C ARG A 29 8.06 10.60 18.69
N LEU A 30 7.63 9.41 18.31
CA LEU A 30 7.76 8.18 19.08
C LEU A 30 9.12 7.49 18.88
N LYS A 31 9.99 8.01 18.00
CA LYS A 31 11.27 7.42 17.58
C LYS A 31 11.11 6.00 17.02
N LEU A 32 9.97 5.71 16.39
CA LEU A 32 9.69 4.42 15.77
C LEU A 32 10.10 4.44 14.29
N PRO A 33 10.74 3.38 13.79
CA PRO A 33 11.12 3.31 12.38
C PRO A 33 9.86 3.14 11.52
N ALA A 34 9.58 4.09 10.63
CA ALA A 34 8.35 4.10 9.83
C ALA A 34 8.36 3.11 8.65
N TRP A 35 9.56 2.70 8.21
CA TRP A 35 9.72 1.85 7.02
C TRP A 35 8.88 0.55 7.01
N PRO A 36 8.69 -0.21 8.12
CA PRO A 36 7.90 -1.43 8.09
C PRO A 36 6.43 -1.15 7.76
N ALA A 37 5.87 -0.07 8.30
CA ALA A 37 4.49 0.34 8.02
C ALA A 37 4.33 0.81 6.57
N PHE A 38 5.31 1.55 6.04
CA PHE A 38 5.30 1.93 4.62
C PHE A 38 5.41 0.73 3.68
N MET A 39 6.21 -0.28 4.05
CA MET A 39 6.28 -1.52 3.28
C MET A 39 4.91 -2.22 3.21
N VAL A 40 4.17 -2.29 4.32
CA VAL A 40 2.80 -2.84 4.34
C VAL A 40 1.89 -2.05 3.39
N MET A 41 1.93 -0.72 3.45
CA MET A 41 1.14 0.15 2.57
C MET A 41 1.47 -0.06 1.10
N ILE A 42 2.77 -0.10 0.74
CA ILE A 42 3.19 -0.33 -0.65
C ILE A 42 2.71 -1.71 -1.13
N CYS A 43 2.85 -2.75 -0.30
CA CYS A 43 2.36 -4.10 -0.64
C CYS A 43 0.84 -4.13 -0.82
N PHE A 44 0.11 -3.36 -0.01
CA PHE A 44 -1.34 -3.24 -0.13
C PHE A 44 -1.74 -2.57 -1.46
N PHE A 45 -1.01 -1.53 -1.89
CA PHE A 45 -1.22 -0.92 -3.21
C PHE A 45 -0.85 -1.86 -4.37
N ILE A 46 0.21 -2.68 -4.23
CA ILE A 46 0.57 -3.69 -5.23
C ILE A 46 -0.57 -4.71 -5.41
N GLU A 47 -1.25 -5.07 -4.34
CA GLU A 47 -2.43 -5.94 -4.33
C GLU A 47 -3.72 -5.20 -4.71
N HIS A 48 -3.62 -4.00 -5.28
CA HIS A 48 -4.76 -3.18 -5.72
C HIS A 48 -5.77 -2.91 -4.60
N GLU A 49 -5.26 -2.77 -3.37
CA GLU A 49 -6.05 -2.44 -2.18
C GLU A 49 -7.10 -3.52 -1.82
N ASP A 50 -6.84 -4.79 -2.19
CA ASP A 50 -7.71 -5.92 -1.82
C ASP A 50 -7.66 -6.22 -0.31
N PRO A 51 -8.77 -6.06 0.44
CA PRO A 51 -8.82 -6.41 1.86
C PRO A 51 -8.50 -7.88 2.14
N GLY A 52 -8.74 -8.78 1.17
CA GLY A 52 -8.41 -10.20 1.29
C GLY A 52 -6.90 -10.48 1.43
N SER A 53 -6.07 -9.61 0.85
CA SER A 53 -4.60 -9.73 0.89
C SER A 53 -3.98 -9.18 2.18
N MET A 54 -4.73 -8.47 3.02
CA MET A 54 -4.24 -7.87 4.28
C MET A 54 -3.48 -8.87 5.15
N LEU A 55 -4.12 -10.01 5.47
CA LEU A 55 -3.51 -11.01 6.34
C LEU A 55 -2.25 -11.62 5.72
N ARG A 56 -2.23 -11.77 4.39
CA ARG A 56 -1.06 -12.30 3.67
C ARG A 56 0.11 -11.33 3.71
N ILE A 57 -0.16 -10.03 3.61
CA ILE A 57 0.87 -8.98 3.71
C ILE A 57 1.43 -8.91 5.12
N LEU A 58 0.56 -8.84 6.15
CA LEU A 58 0.98 -8.67 7.54
C LEU A 58 1.66 -9.92 8.11
N ILE A 59 1.12 -11.12 7.85
CA ILE A 59 1.74 -12.36 8.34
C ILE A 59 2.98 -12.67 7.51
N GLY A 60 2.94 -12.40 6.21
CA GLY A 60 4.09 -12.57 5.32
C GLY A 60 5.23 -11.66 5.75
N GLY A 61 4.96 -10.37 5.94
CA GLY A 61 5.96 -9.41 6.38
C GLY A 61 6.56 -9.78 7.74
N LEU A 62 5.72 -10.14 8.71
CA LEU A 62 6.16 -10.61 10.02
C LEU A 62 7.08 -11.83 9.92
N ALA A 63 6.71 -12.80 9.07
CA ALA A 63 7.54 -13.96 8.80
C ALA A 63 8.87 -13.56 8.15
N GLY A 64 8.86 -12.60 7.22
CA GLY A 64 10.05 -12.07 6.56
C GLY A 64 11.02 -11.38 7.54
N ILE A 65 10.52 -10.49 8.39
CA ILE A 65 11.33 -9.86 9.44
C ILE A 65 11.83 -10.94 10.42
N GLY A 66 10.99 -11.92 10.75
CA GLY A 66 11.35 -13.08 11.56
C GLY A 66 12.51 -13.88 10.97
N CYS A 67 12.51 -14.09 9.66
CA CYS A 67 13.61 -14.75 8.95
C CYS A 67 14.90 -13.95 9.02
N ALA A 68 14.85 -12.61 9.02
CA ALA A 68 16.06 -11.79 9.20
C ALA A 68 16.64 -11.95 10.62
N VAL A 69 15.79 -12.08 11.64
CA VAL A 69 16.21 -12.41 13.00
C VAL A 69 16.80 -13.82 13.06
N LEU A 70 16.14 -14.80 12.42
CA LEU A 70 16.59 -16.19 12.39
C LEU A 70 17.95 -16.33 11.70
N LEU A 71 18.18 -15.57 10.62
CA LEU A 71 19.45 -15.54 9.90
C LEU A 71 20.62 -15.14 10.81
N LYS A 72 20.43 -14.15 11.71
CA LYS A 72 21.47 -13.75 12.68
C LYS A 72 21.87 -14.87 13.63
N HIS A 73 20.95 -15.79 13.93
CA HIS A 73 21.22 -16.95 14.79
C HIS A 73 21.76 -18.14 13.99
N PHE A 74 21.33 -18.28 12.74
CA PHE A 74 21.75 -19.35 11.85
C PHE A 74 23.21 -19.19 11.39
N GLU A 75 23.61 -17.97 11.01
CA GLU A 75 24.95 -17.69 10.49
C GLU A 75 26.09 -18.18 11.42
N PRO A 76 26.15 -17.82 12.72
CA PRO A 76 27.26 -18.24 13.57
C PRO A 76 27.32 -19.76 13.81
N VAL A 77 26.19 -20.47 13.65
CA VAL A 77 26.14 -21.94 13.81
C VAL A 77 26.75 -22.65 12.59
N PHE A 78 26.52 -22.13 11.38
CA PHE A 78 26.98 -22.76 10.14
C PHE A 78 28.27 -22.15 9.57
N ALA A 79 28.63 -20.93 9.98
CA ALA A 79 29.83 -20.24 9.53
C ALA A 79 31.13 -21.04 9.75
N PRO A 80 31.33 -21.79 10.86
CA PRO A 80 32.54 -22.61 11.05
C PRO A 80 32.71 -23.72 10.02
N TYR A 81 31.63 -24.17 9.38
CA TYR A 81 31.64 -25.30 8.46
C TYR A 81 31.71 -24.88 6.98
N LEU A 82 31.03 -23.77 6.63
CA LEU A 82 30.84 -23.34 5.24
C LEU A 82 31.45 -21.97 4.94
N GLY A 83 31.83 -21.21 5.96
CA GLY A 83 32.10 -19.78 5.86
C GLY A 83 30.83 -18.93 5.98
N ALA A 84 30.99 -17.66 6.37
CA ALA A 84 29.88 -16.75 6.64
C ALA A 84 29.00 -16.50 5.40
N GLU A 85 29.62 -16.27 4.25
CA GLU A 85 28.90 -15.97 3.00
C GLU A 85 28.07 -17.16 2.51
N ALA A 86 28.67 -18.36 2.47
CA ALA A 86 27.97 -19.56 2.05
C ALA A 86 26.84 -19.95 3.02
N SER A 87 27.02 -19.71 4.32
CA SER A 87 25.97 -19.93 5.33
C SER A 87 24.76 -19.03 5.11
N ARG A 88 24.99 -17.75 4.77
CA ARG A 88 23.91 -16.81 4.41
C ARG A 88 23.21 -17.25 3.13
N LEU A 89 23.97 -17.59 2.08
CA LEU A 89 23.40 -18.06 0.81
C LEU A 89 22.59 -19.34 0.98
N LEU A 90 23.07 -20.27 1.82
CA LEU A 90 22.35 -21.49 2.15
C LEU A 90 21.01 -21.17 2.83
N PHE A 91 20.99 -20.30 3.83
CA PHE A 91 19.76 -19.89 4.50
C PHE A 91 18.77 -19.24 3.54
N ILE A 92 19.24 -18.29 2.72
CA ILE A 92 18.41 -17.63 1.70
C ILE A 92 17.85 -18.65 0.73
N GLY A 93 18.68 -19.58 0.23
CA GLY A 93 18.30 -20.63 -0.70
C GLY A 93 17.23 -21.56 -0.11
N VAL A 94 17.43 -22.02 1.12
CA VAL A 94 16.46 -22.86 1.85
C VAL A 94 15.15 -22.11 2.06
N PHE A 95 15.21 -20.83 2.44
CA PHE A 95 14.00 -20.03 2.67
C PHE A 95 13.22 -19.79 1.37
N VAL A 96 13.89 -19.40 0.28
CA VAL A 96 13.23 -19.22 -1.03
C VAL A 96 12.65 -20.54 -1.53
N TYR A 97 13.39 -21.65 -1.36
CA TYR A 97 12.89 -22.98 -1.69
C TYR A 97 11.64 -23.34 -0.87
N ALA A 98 11.64 -23.06 0.43
CA ALA A 98 10.49 -23.27 1.31
C ALA A 98 9.28 -22.43 0.87
N ILE A 99 9.49 -21.17 0.44
CA ILE A 99 8.40 -20.35 -0.12
C ILE A 99 7.79 -21.04 -1.33
N VAL A 100 8.60 -21.50 -2.28
CA VAL A 100 8.09 -22.15 -3.50
C VAL A 100 7.35 -23.46 -3.18
N LEU A 101 7.84 -24.24 -2.21
CA LEU A 101 7.27 -25.54 -1.85
C LEU A 101 5.99 -25.42 -1.01
N PHE A 102 5.94 -24.48 -0.07
CA PHE A 102 4.87 -24.39 0.94
C PHE A 102 3.85 -23.28 0.69
N LYS A 103 4.02 -22.45 -0.35
CA LYS A 103 3.08 -21.36 -0.67
C LYS A 103 1.62 -21.80 -0.81
N ASP A 104 1.36 -23.04 -1.23
CA ASP A 104 0.01 -23.57 -1.42
C ASP A 104 -0.55 -24.20 -0.13
N VAL A 105 0.31 -24.55 0.83
CA VAL A 105 -0.05 -25.19 2.10
C VAL A 105 -0.25 -24.16 3.21
N LEU A 106 0.66 -23.18 3.32
CA LEU A 106 0.56 -22.10 4.29
C LEU A 106 0.82 -20.72 3.62
N PRO A 107 -0.09 -20.28 2.72
CA PRO A 107 0.05 -19.04 1.97
C PRO A 107 0.29 -17.77 2.81
N PRO A 108 -0.29 -17.61 4.02
CA PRO A 108 -0.05 -16.41 4.81
C PRO A 108 1.41 -16.23 5.24
N VAL A 109 2.19 -17.31 5.37
CA VAL A 109 3.59 -17.28 5.83
C VAL A 109 4.56 -17.38 4.65
N PHE A 110 4.31 -18.32 3.73
CA PHE A 110 5.19 -18.61 2.61
C PHE A 110 4.72 -17.90 1.34
N ASN A 111 5.02 -16.60 1.23
CA ASN A 111 4.61 -15.79 0.08
C ASN A 111 5.69 -14.78 -0.33
N ALA A 112 5.44 -14.07 -1.43
CA ALA A 112 6.36 -13.09 -1.97
C ALA A 112 6.61 -11.91 -1.01
N PHE A 113 5.62 -11.51 -0.19
CA PHE A 113 5.80 -10.47 0.82
C PHE A 113 6.79 -10.91 1.90
N ALA A 114 6.75 -12.17 2.33
CA ALA A 114 7.73 -12.68 3.28
C ALA A 114 9.16 -12.57 2.76
N PHE A 115 9.39 -12.89 1.48
CA PHE A 115 10.70 -12.69 0.88
C PHE A 115 11.07 -11.21 0.78
N LEU A 116 10.14 -10.35 0.38
CA LEU A 116 10.37 -8.91 0.25
C LEU A 116 10.74 -8.27 1.59
N PHE A 117 9.99 -8.54 2.66
CA PHE A 117 10.27 -8.05 4.00
C PHE A 117 11.57 -8.63 4.55
N PHE A 118 11.87 -9.90 4.30
CA PHE A 118 13.16 -10.49 4.65
C PHE A 118 14.34 -9.75 4.01
N LEU A 119 14.25 -9.41 2.72
CA LEU A 119 15.30 -8.66 2.02
C LEU A 119 15.48 -7.26 2.63
N VAL A 120 14.39 -6.51 2.79
CA VAL A 120 14.44 -5.15 3.33
C VAL A 120 14.93 -5.16 4.78
N ALA A 121 14.43 -6.07 5.63
CA ALA A 121 14.87 -6.21 7.01
C ALA A 121 16.35 -6.64 7.11
N SER A 122 16.82 -7.47 6.20
CA SER A 122 18.25 -7.88 6.15
C SER A 122 19.15 -6.71 5.75
N ILE A 123 18.71 -5.83 4.87
CA ILE A 123 19.42 -4.59 4.52
C ILE A 123 19.38 -3.61 5.70
N ALA A 124 18.20 -3.37 6.27
CA ALA A 124 18.01 -2.50 7.43
C ALA A 124 18.79 -2.97 8.66
N SER A 125 19.02 -4.28 8.80
CA SER A 125 19.83 -4.87 9.87
C SER A 125 21.30 -4.47 9.85
N ARG A 126 21.78 -3.84 8.76
CA ARG A 126 23.13 -3.27 8.65
C ARG A 126 23.24 -1.86 9.23
N ALA A 127 22.12 -1.20 9.51
CA ALA A 127 22.09 0.09 10.17
C ALA A 127 22.55 -0.02 11.64
N PRO A 128 23.06 1.07 12.24
CA PRO A 128 23.38 1.08 13.67
C PRO A 128 22.12 0.84 14.52
N ASN A 129 22.24 0.02 15.56
CA ASN A 129 21.17 -0.35 16.50
C ASN A 129 19.89 -0.89 15.82
N PRO A 130 19.97 -2.01 15.09
CA PRO A 130 18.77 -2.61 14.49
C PRO A 130 17.89 -3.21 15.60
N GLU A 131 16.60 -2.89 15.59
CA GLU A 131 15.60 -3.38 16.54
C GLU A 131 14.49 -4.19 15.83
N PRO A 132 14.78 -5.42 15.33
CA PRO A 132 13.83 -6.19 14.54
C PRO A 132 12.49 -6.46 15.21
N TYR A 133 12.48 -6.63 16.54
CA TYR A 133 11.25 -6.85 17.29
C TYR A 133 10.36 -5.61 17.33
N VAL A 134 10.95 -4.41 17.34
CA VAL A 134 10.20 -3.15 17.18
C VAL A 134 9.64 -3.06 15.77
N TRP A 135 10.41 -3.49 14.76
CA TRP A 135 9.95 -3.49 13.37
C TRP A 135 8.72 -4.37 13.17
N MET A 136 8.73 -5.58 13.76
CA MET A 136 7.56 -6.47 13.77
C MET A 136 6.33 -5.81 14.40
N GLY A 137 6.52 -5.12 15.54
CA GLY A 137 5.43 -4.39 16.20
C GLY A 137 4.88 -3.25 15.36
N VAL A 138 5.77 -2.44 14.76
CA VAL A 138 5.38 -1.34 13.88
C VAL A 138 4.66 -1.87 12.63
N GLU A 139 5.18 -2.91 12.01
CA GLU A 139 4.55 -3.55 10.85
C GLU A 139 3.12 -3.99 11.16
N ILE A 140 2.92 -4.75 12.23
CA ILE A 140 1.60 -5.28 12.57
C ILE A 140 0.65 -4.17 12.99
N VAL A 141 1.05 -3.31 13.92
CA VAL A 141 0.15 -2.31 14.50
C VAL A 141 -0.07 -1.16 13.53
N VAL A 142 1.01 -0.51 13.11
CA VAL A 142 0.93 0.70 12.28
C VAL A 142 0.61 0.33 10.83
N GLY A 143 1.12 -0.78 10.32
CA GLY A 143 0.73 -1.28 9.00
C GLY A 143 -0.77 -1.63 8.91
N SER A 144 -1.35 -2.25 9.94
CA SER A 144 -2.82 -2.47 9.99
C SER A 144 -3.60 -1.16 9.99
N ILE A 145 -3.13 -0.15 10.74
CA ILE A 145 -3.73 1.19 10.75
C ILE A 145 -3.63 1.83 9.37
N PHE A 146 -2.52 1.66 8.65
CA PHE A 146 -2.36 2.19 7.29
C PHE A 146 -3.36 1.54 6.33
N ILE A 147 -3.51 0.21 6.37
CA ILE A 147 -4.50 -0.47 5.53
C ILE A 147 -5.92 0.03 5.85
N ALA A 148 -6.28 0.11 7.13
CA ALA A 148 -7.57 0.63 7.55
C ALA A 148 -7.80 2.09 7.11
N GLY A 149 -6.75 2.93 7.19
CA GLY A 149 -6.75 4.31 6.75
C GLY A 149 -7.01 4.44 5.25
N ILE A 150 -6.33 3.64 4.42
CA ILE A 150 -6.50 3.62 2.96
C ILE A 150 -7.94 3.22 2.60
N LEU A 151 -8.46 2.15 3.22
CA LEU A 151 -9.85 1.73 3.03
C LEU A 151 -10.85 2.82 3.46
N GLY A 152 -10.54 3.54 4.54
CA GLY A 152 -11.32 4.68 5.01
C GLY A 152 -11.32 5.85 4.02
N ILE A 153 -10.16 6.21 3.49
CA ILE A 153 -10.00 7.28 2.49
C ILE A 153 -10.78 6.94 1.22
N ASN A 154 -10.73 5.70 0.74
CA ASN A 154 -11.51 5.27 -0.42
C ASN A 154 -13.01 5.49 -0.23
N ARG A 155 -13.54 5.05 0.92
CA ARG A 155 -14.96 5.25 1.24
C ARG A 155 -15.33 6.72 1.36
N LEU A 156 -14.46 7.54 1.94
CA LEU A 156 -14.67 8.98 2.06
C LEU A 156 -14.72 9.66 0.69
N VAL A 157 -13.76 9.34 -0.19
CA VAL A 157 -13.69 9.88 -1.55
C VAL A 157 -14.93 9.50 -2.36
N ASP A 158 -15.36 8.25 -2.29
CA ASP A 158 -16.55 7.77 -3.00
C ASP A 158 -17.82 8.50 -2.52
N THR A 159 -17.95 8.71 -1.20
CA THR A 159 -19.08 9.45 -0.62
C THR A 159 -19.12 10.91 -1.08
N ILE A 160 -17.97 11.60 -1.13
CA ILE A 160 -17.89 13.01 -1.55
C ILE A 160 -18.29 13.16 -3.02
N LEU A 161 -17.87 12.24 -3.88
CA LEU A 161 -18.17 12.31 -5.32
C LEU A 161 -19.64 11.98 -5.62
N ASP A 162 -20.23 11.03 -4.91
CA ASP A 162 -21.66 10.68 -5.05
C ASP A 162 -22.58 11.87 -4.67
N ASP A 163 -22.20 12.64 -3.66
CA ASP A 163 -22.95 13.84 -3.23
C ASP A 163 -22.85 14.99 -4.24
N GLU A 164 -21.70 15.17 -4.91
CA GLU A 164 -21.55 16.16 -5.98
C GLU A 164 -22.42 15.83 -7.20
N GLU A 165 -22.57 14.56 -7.55
CA GLU A 165 -23.40 14.15 -8.70
C GLU A 165 -24.89 14.44 -8.44
N LYS A 166 -25.40 14.07 -7.25
CA LYS A 166 -26.79 14.32 -6.85
C LYS A 166 -27.13 15.81 -6.71
N THR A 167 -26.17 16.62 -6.27
CA THR A 167 -26.37 18.07 -6.12
C THR A 167 -26.47 18.80 -7.46
N ASN A 168 -25.88 18.25 -8.52
CA ASN A 168 -25.86 18.85 -9.87
C ASN A 168 -27.00 18.36 -10.80
N GLU A 169 -27.76 17.35 -10.40
CA GLU A 169 -28.87 16.76 -11.16
C GLU A 169 -30.14 17.65 -11.32
N PRO A 170 -30.55 18.47 -10.32
CA PRO A 170 -31.73 19.34 -10.44
C PRO A 170 -31.53 20.48 -11.45
N THR A 171 -30.30 20.93 -11.68
CA THR A 171 -30.00 22.09 -12.53
C THR A 171 -30.04 21.73 -14.03
N ARG A 172 -29.60 20.51 -14.39
CA ARG A 172 -29.62 20.03 -15.80
C ARG A 172 -31.02 19.70 -16.32
N SER A 173 -31.93 19.30 -15.45
CA SER A 173 -33.32 18.99 -15.82
C SER A 173 -34.15 20.26 -16.09
N ILE A 174 -33.76 21.41 -15.52
CA ILE A 174 -34.40 22.71 -15.78
C ILE A 174 -33.88 23.33 -17.09
N GLU A 175 -32.60 23.18 -17.43
CA GLU A 175 -32.04 23.75 -18.68
C GLU A 175 -32.56 23.04 -19.95
N SER A 176 -32.91 21.76 -19.87
CA SER A 176 -33.45 21.01 -21.02
C SER A 176 -34.92 21.28 -21.32
N SER A 177 -35.65 21.94 -20.41
CA SER A 177 -37.09 22.22 -20.54
C SER A 177 -37.41 23.62 -21.10
N PHE A 178 -36.41 24.46 -21.41
CA PHE A 178 -36.60 25.74 -22.10
C PHE A 178 -36.33 25.61 -23.61
N PRO A 179 -37.36 25.55 -24.49
CA PRO A 179 -37.15 25.62 -25.92
C PRO A 179 -36.73 27.05 -26.30
N VAL A 180 -35.55 27.18 -26.92
CA VAL A 180 -35.10 28.42 -27.57
C VAL A 180 -36.11 28.77 -28.67
N LYS A 181 -36.89 29.83 -28.45
CA LYS A 181 -37.87 30.35 -29.40
C LYS A 181 -37.14 30.92 -30.62
N LYS A 182 -37.18 30.19 -31.74
CA LYS A 182 -36.65 30.60 -33.04
C LYS A 182 -37.47 31.78 -33.56
N THR A 183 -36.96 33.01 -33.43
CA THR A 183 -37.54 34.19 -34.07
C THR A 183 -37.19 34.18 -35.55
N ALA A 184 -38.19 33.85 -36.38
CA ALA A 184 -38.21 34.06 -37.82
C ALA A 184 -38.76 35.47 -38.13
N GLY A 185 -38.22 36.13 -39.15
CA GLY A 185 -38.70 37.42 -39.66
C GLY A 185 -37.83 37.97 -40.80
N GLU A 186 -38.14 37.54 -42.03
CA GLU A 186 -37.78 38.07 -43.37
C GLU A 186 -38.27 39.55 -43.55
N PRO A 187 -38.03 40.33 -44.66
CA PRO A 187 -37.74 39.88 -46.03
C PRO A 187 -36.84 40.71 -46.97
N ASP A 188 -36.58 40.04 -48.11
CA ASP A 188 -36.09 40.51 -49.41
C ASP A 188 -36.50 41.94 -49.83
N ALA A 189 -35.56 42.66 -50.46
CA ALA A 189 -35.89 43.70 -51.43
C ALA A 189 -34.78 43.86 -52.49
N LYS A 190 -35.07 43.38 -53.71
CA LYS A 190 -34.45 43.81 -54.97
C LYS A 190 -34.88 45.24 -55.33
N PRO A 191 -34.14 45.93 -56.20
CA PRO A 191 -34.52 45.97 -57.63
C PRO A 191 -33.48 45.34 -58.56
#